data_AF-A0A7W0FK71-F1
#
_entry.id   AF-A0A7W0FK71-F1
#
_cell.length_a   1.000
_cell.length_b   1.000
_cell.length_c   1.000
_cell.angle_alpha   90.00
_cell.angle_beta   90.00
_cell.angle_gamma   90.00
#
_symmetry.space_group_name_H-M   'P 1'
#
loop_
_entity.id
_entity.type
_entity.pdbx_description
1 polymer ?
#
loop_
_entity_poly.entity_id
_entity_poly.type
_entity_poly.pdbx_seq_one_letter_code
_entity_poly.pdbx_strand_id
1 'polypeptide(L)'
;MYNFTRDFDLDVYCECLHIPDETKRVLSQIINSEPVRAPQSRHGNLCVRFPSEKMARMITAESYRNEFLFMLQCEFDNSILGYLEQVYNLLVTWVNQETSRKNTVFHTIDFLILNKEYFRFVECKPVSELQRMLSDKPGKYYKDKNGRWHFPAAEESAKNIGFDYVIITDEDINPILSQNLDYLRDYYKESSSPVLESREYEIISIIDENRGISLKSLIETYKQPADDIYKLIVSGKIFTDLTKRKLSDHEKVNLYPDQDTCIAMDWININSDPFPLRQFKQFQIKEGMELIWDGKKYTILNNGTSTISLLSADNVPIDLSVELFEKYLNSEKIKISTEASLGTYESLVRSMHLSPKQEEIANARMEMIEHKLKSLPKPAIYSTIPTRTINHYFKLYKDEEKISGYGYLGLIPKLKSGNTKSRYGSEVDNEIQTFIKSQKGFLSP
;
A
#
# COMPACT_ATOMS: atom_id res chain seq x y z
N MET A 1 6.84 -5.95 -1.80
CA MET A 1 7.07 -4.49 -1.90
C MET A 1 8.25 -4.18 -2.82
N TYR A 2 8.17 -3.07 -3.57
CA TYR A 2 9.34 -2.52 -4.28
C TYR A 2 10.36 -2.00 -3.25
N ASN A 3 11.48 -2.71 -3.11
CA ASN A 3 12.59 -2.30 -2.28
C ASN A 3 13.60 -1.59 -3.15
N PHE A 4 13.80 -0.28 -2.96
CA PHE A 4 14.67 0.55 -3.78
C PHE A 4 16.07 -0.07 -3.92
N THR A 5 16.70 -0.46 -2.81
CA THR A 5 18.07 -1.00 -2.81
C THR A 5 18.19 -2.32 -3.55
N ARG A 6 17.15 -3.16 -3.54
CA ARG A 6 17.16 -4.50 -4.15
C ARG A 6 16.63 -4.51 -5.58
N ASP A 7 15.62 -3.70 -5.85
CA ASP A 7 14.74 -3.80 -7.02
C ASP A 7 14.91 -2.61 -7.99
N PHE A 8 15.59 -1.53 -7.61
CA PHE A 8 15.87 -0.41 -8.49
C PHE A 8 17.12 -0.65 -9.34
N ASP A 9 16.89 -0.66 -10.66
CA ASP A 9 17.94 -0.69 -11.68
C ASP A 9 17.95 0.67 -12.40
N LEU A 10 19.00 1.46 -12.15
CA LEU A 10 19.17 2.78 -12.71
C LEU A 10 19.26 2.76 -14.23
N ASP A 11 19.92 1.75 -14.81
CA ASP A 11 20.12 1.68 -16.25
C ASP A 11 18.78 1.43 -16.94
N VAL A 12 18.01 0.44 -16.45
CA VAL A 12 16.65 0.15 -16.94
C VAL A 12 15.74 1.36 -16.76
N TYR A 13 15.81 2.03 -15.61
CA TYR A 13 15.02 3.22 -15.32
C TYR A 13 15.31 4.37 -16.32
N CYS A 14 16.59 4.65 -16.55
CA CYS A 14 17.02 5.67 -17.52
C CYS A 14 16.63 5.33 -18.95
N GLU A 15 16.75 4.06 -19.35
CA GLU A 15 16.30 3.59 -20.68
C GLU A 15 14.80 3.78 -20.85
N CYS A 16 13.99 3.38 -19.87
CA CYS A 16 12.53 3.49 -19.93
C CYS A 16 12.06 4.95 -20.06
N LEU A 17 12.74 5.86 -19.37
CA LEU A 17 12.43 7.29 -19.38
C LEU A 17 13.18 8.08 -20.46
N HIS A 18 13.97 7.40 -21.31
CA HIS A 18 14.78 8.01 -22.38
C HIS A 18 15.67 9.14 -21.84
N ILE A 19 16.30 8.92 -20.68
CA ILE A 19 17.14 9.91 -19.99
C ILE A 19 18.47 10.06 -20.74
N PRO A 20 18.90 11.29 -21.10
CA PRO A 20 20.20 11.53 -21.72
C PRO A 20 21.39 11.13 -20.83
N ASP A 21 22.51 10.74 -21.43
CA ASP A 21 23.71 10.26 -20.71
C ASP A 21 24.28 11.28 -19.70
N GLU A 22 24.17 12.58 -19.98
CA GLU A 22 24.61 13.62 -19.06
C GLU A 22 23.77 13.66 -17.79
N THR A 23 22.44 13.64 -17.94
CA THR A 23 21.50 13.60 -16.83
C THR A 23 21.62 12.28 -16.05
N LYS A 24 21.80 11.16 -16.76
CA LYS A 24 22.04 9.84 -16.15
C LYS A 24 23.28 9.84 -15.25
N ARG A 25 24.37 10.51 -15.65
CA ARG A 25 25.58 10.64 -14.82
C ARG A 25 25.30 11.39 -13.52
N VAL A 26 24.57 12.51 -13.58
CA VAL A 26 24.20 13.27 -12.38
C VAL A 26 23.28 12.45 -11.47
N LEU A 27 22.29 11.78 -12.06
CA LEU A 27 21.36 10.91 -11.34
C LEU A 27 22.09 9.75 -10.64
N SER A 28 23.01 9.09 -11.35
CA SER A 28 23.86 8.04 -10.80
C SER A 28 24.71 8.53 -9.64
N GLN A 29 25.31 9.72 -9.77
CA GLN A 29 26.09 10.32 -8.69
C GLN A 29 25.24 10.53 -7.45
N ILE A 30 24.04 11.11 -7.60
CA ILE A 30 23.12 11.36 -6.48
C ILE A 30 22.74 10.05 -5.78
N ILE A 31 22.33 9.03 -6.53
CA ILE A 31 21.85 7.75 -5.95
C ILE A 31 22.95 7.03 -5.18
N ASN A 32 24.20 7.14 -5.63
CA ASN A 32 25.35 6.45 -5.04
C ASN A 32 26.10 7.30 -3.99
N SER A 33 25.63 8.50 -3.68
CA SER A 33 26.28 9.38 -2.70
C SER A 33 25.52 9.41 -1.38
N GLU A 34 26.26 9.65 -0.30
CA GLU A 34 25.67 10.02 0.99
C GLU A 34 25.02 11.41 0.93
N PRO A 35 24.06 11.72 1.83
CA PRO A 35 23.47 13.05 1.93
C PRO A 35 24.53 14.17 2.01
N VAL A 36 24.30 15.25 1.28
CA VAL A 36 25.25 16.36 1.11
C VAL A 36 25.45 17.15 2.41
N ARG A 37 24.49 17.10 3.33
CA ARG A 37 24.61 17.63 4.69
C ARG A 37 24.07 16.63 5.70
N ALA A 38 24.52 16.74 6.95
CA ALA A 38 23.91 16.01 8.05
C ALA A 38 22.65 16.76 8.54
N PRO A 39 21.63 16.04 9.05
CA PRO A 39 20.45 16.65 9.63
C PRO A 39 20.81 17.61 10.77
N GLN A 40 20.35 18.86 10.71
CA GLN A 40 20.56 19.84 11.79
C GLN A 40 19.34 19.95 12.70
N SER A 41 19.49 19.64 13.99
CA SER A 41 18.47 19.94 15.00
C SER A 41 18.46 21.45 15.28
N ARG A 42 17.52 22.20 14.69
CA ARG A 42 17.26 23.60 15.08
C ARG A 42 16.30 23.65 16.27
N HIS A 43 16.47 24.64 17.14
CA HIS A 43 15.59 24.85 18.30
C HIS A 43 14.11 24.91 17.85
N GLY A 44 13.31 23.93 18.27
CA GLY A 44 11.88 23.81 17.92
C GLY A 44 11.53 22.76 16.85
N ASN A 45 12.52 22.17 16.17
CA ASN A 45 12.30 21.11 15.17
C ASN A 45 12.60 19.72 15.75
N LEU A 46 11.61 18.82 15.69
CA LEU A 46 11.77 17.41 16.04
C LEU A 46 12.43 16.68 14.85
N CYS A 47 13.67 16.24 15.04
CA CYS A 47 14.30 15.29 14.12
C CYS A 47 13.64 13.93 14.28
N VAL A 48 13.10 13.37 13.20
CA VAL A 48 12.40 12.08 13.23
C VAL A 48 13.26 11.04 12.55
N ARG A 49 13.38 9.86 13.18
CA ARG A 49 13.95 8.67 12.55
C ARG A 49 12.81 7.76 12.13
N PHE A 50 12.85 7.30 10.89
CA PHE A 50 11.84 6.39 10.34
C PHE A 50 12.51 5.22 9.63
N PRO A 51 12.21 3.96 10.00
CA PRO A 51 12.67 2.79 9.26
C PRO A 51 11.88 2.69 7.95
N SER A 52 12.45 3.17 6.84
CA SER A 52 11.81 3.05 5.54
C SER A 52 12.01 1.64 4.99
N GLU A 53 10.89 0.96 4.72
CA GLU A 53 10.89 -0.32 4.04
C GLU A 53 11.22 -0.13 2.55
N LYS A 54 10.65 0.91 1.92
CA LYS A 54 10.91 1.23 0.51
C LYS A 54 12.39 1.50 0.27
N MET A 55 13.05 2.26 1.13
CA MET A 55 14.46 2.62 0.97
C MET A 55 15.42 1.65 1.68
N ALA A 56 14.90 0.67 2.42
CA ALA A 56 15.67 -0.32 3.18
C ALA A 56 16.68 0.29 4.17
N ARG A 57 16.37 1.46 4.73
CA ARG A 57 17.27 2.20 5.64
C ARG A 57 16.51 3.08 6.60
N MET A 58 17.18 3.47 7.69
CA MET A 58 16.69 4.56 8.55
C MET A 58 16.85 5.89 7.80
N ILE A 59 15.78 6.67 7.74
CA ILE A 59 15.76 8.01 7.13
C ILE A 59 15.50 9.06 8.21
N THR A 60 16.04 10.27 8.02
CA THR A 60 16.04 11.34 9.01
C THR A 60 15.48 12.66 8.47
N ALA A 61 14.28 13.05 8.90
CA ALA A 61 13.70 14.33 8.49
C ALA A 61 14.01 15.44 9.51
N GLU A 62 14.38 16.65 9.03
CA GLU A 62 14.65 17.82 9.89
C GLU A 62 13.37 18.55 10.29
N SER A 63 12.31 18.45 9.49
CA SER A 63 11.03 19.09 9.75
C SER A 63 9.88 18.08 9.84
N TYR A 64 9.31 17.94 11.04
CA TYR A 64 8.15 17.09 11.29
C TYR A 64 6.94 17.40 10.40
N ARG A 65 6.69 18.69 10.13
CA ARG A 65 5.41 19.15 9.57
C ARG A 65 5.42 19.33 8.06
N ASN A 66 6.56 19.21 7.39
CA ASN A 66 6.61 19.36 5.94
C ASN A 66 7.43 18.23 5.32
N GLU A 67 8.75 18.23 5.54
CA GLU A 67 9.66 17.21 5.00
C GLU A 67 9.26 15.79 5.43
N PHE A 68 9.00 15.56 6.72
CA PHE A 68 8.64 14.24 7.21
C PHE A 68 7.27 13.77 6.67
N LEU A 69 6.29 14.68 6.57
CA LEU A 69 4.99 14.35 6.01
C LEU A 69 5.10 14.01 4.52
N PHE A 70 5.89 14.79 3.77
CA PHE A 70 6.16 14.54 2.36
C PHE A 70 6.89 13.21 2.16
N MET A 71 7.87 12.91 3.01
CA MET A 71 8.61 11.66 3.01
C MET A 71 7.68 10.46 3.22
N LEU A 72 6.78 10.52 4.20
CA LEU A 72 5.80 9.44 4.41
C LEU A 72 4.79 9.33 3.28
N GLN A 73 4.40 10.45 2.66
CA GLN A 73 3.59 10.41 1.44
C GLN A 73 4.35 9.69 0.31
N CYS A 74 5.65 9.91 0.17
CA CYS A 74 6.49 9.18 -0.79
C CYS A 74 6.63 7.70 -0.43
N GLU A 75 6.81 7.36 0.85
CA GLU A 75 6.92 5.98 1.34
C GLU A 75 5.72 5.12 0.91
N PHE A 76 4.51 5.66 1.06
CA PHE A 76 3.29 4.90 0.81
C PHE A 76 2.70 5.12 -0.59
N ASP A 77 3.28 6.00 -1.39
CA ASP A 77 2.92 6.15 -2.80
C ASP A 77 3.61 5.06 -3.64
N ASN A 78 2.82 4.10 -4.15
CA ASN A 78 3.31 3.02 -5.00
C ASN A 78 3.82 3.50 -6.37
N SER A 79 3.52 4.73 -6.77
CA SER A 79 4.11 5.33 -7.98
C SER A 79 5.52 5.85 -7.74
N ILE A 80 5.93 6.04 -6.48
CA ILE A 80 7.29 6.42 -6.08
C ILE A 80 8.11 5.15 -5.83
N LEU A 81 9.16 4.98 -6.62
CA LEU A 81 10.14 3.90 -6.52
C LEU A 81 11.16 4.16 -5.40
N GLY A 82 11.54 5.42 -5.23
CA GLY A 82 12.48 5.82 -4.19
C GLY A 82 12.47 7.33 -3.99
N TYR A 83 12.97 7.75 -2.83
CA TYR A 83 13.13 9.14 -2.48
C TYR A 83 14.42 9.30 -1.65
N LEU A 84 15.19 10.33 -1.97
CA LEU A 84 16.51 10.55 -1.41
C LEU A 84 16.55 11.96 -0.82
N GLU A 85 17.01 12.09 0.42
CA GLU A 85 17.07 13.36 1.14
C GLU A 85 18.42 14.06 0.98
N GLN A 86 18.39 15.40 0.92
CA GLN A 86 19.54 16.30 0.96
C GLN A 86 20.62 15.96 -0.09
N VAL A 87 20.19 15.75 -1.33
CA VAL A 87 20.97 15.01 -2.33
C VAL A 87 21.91 15.83 -3.21
N TYR A 88 21.64 17.13 -3.38
CA TYR A 88 22.29 17.89 -4.45
C TYR A 88 22.36 19.37 -4.11
N ASN A 89 23.52 20.00 -4.38
CA ASN A 89 23.68 21.44 -4.29
C ASN A 89 23.53 22.06 -5.68
N LEU A 90 22.34 22.58 -5.96
CA LEU A 90 22.04 23.25 -7.22
C LEU A 90 22.56 24.68 -7.20
N LEU A 91 23.42 25.07 -8.13
CA LEU A 91 23.85 26.45 -8.27
C LEU A 91 22.71 27.28 -8.86
N VAL A 92 22.12 28.17 -8.06
CA VAL A 92 20.95 28.97 -8.45
C VAL A 92 21.30 30.44 -8.44
N THR A 93 20.90 31.13 -9.50
CA THR A 93 21.14 32.57 -9.64
C THR A 93 19.87 33.33 -10.01
N TRP A 94 19.52 34.35 -9.23
CA TRP A 94 18.37 35.21 -9.53
C TRP A 94 18.71 36.68 -9.32
N VAL A 95 17.92 37.56 -9.94
CA VAL A 95 18.01 39.01 -9.76
C VAL A 95 16.94 39.43 -8.76
N ASN A 96 17.34 40.15 -7.71
CA ASN A 96 16.38 40.74 -6.78
C ASN A 96 15.67 41.92 -7.47
N GLN A 97 14.34 41.92 -7.50
CA GLN A 97 13.55 42.87 -8.28
C GLN A 97 13.61 44.31 -7.75
N GLU A 98 13.83 44.51 -6.44
CA GLU A 98 13.90 45.84 -5.85
C GLU A 98 15.29 46.47 -5.99
N THR A 99 16.34 45.68 -5.75
CA THR A 99 17.72 46.17 -5.70
C THR A 99 18.48 45.97 -7.00
N SER A 100 17.92 45.22 -7.95
CA SER A 100 18.58 44.77 -9.19
C SER A 100 19.91 44.01 -8.97
N ARG A 101 20.18 43.55 -7.75
CA ARG A 101 21.39 42.78 -7.42
C ARG A 101 21.23 41.33 -7.81
N LYS A 102 22.28 40.76 -8.42
CA LYS A 102 22.39 39.33 -8.73
C LYS A 102 22.78 38.56 -7.46
N ASN A 103 21.97 37.57 -7.09
CA ASN A 103 22.20 36.67 -5.97
C ASN A 103 22.52 35.29 -6.51
N THR A 104 23.66 34.72 -6.11
CA THR A 104 24.10 33.38 -6.51
C THR A 104 24.32 32.55 -5.26
N VAL A 105 23.67 31.40 -5.16
CA VAL A 105 23.78 30.50 -3.99
C VAL A 105 23.86 29.05 -4.45
N PHE A 106 24.49 28.21 -3.63
CA PHE A 106 24.27 26.77 -3.70
C PHE A 106 23.01 26.44 -2.90
N HIS A 107 21.96 26.08 -3.63
CA HIS A 107 20.67 25.68 -3.09
C HIS A 107 20.68 24.16 -2.87
N THR A 108 20.71 23.72 -1.61
CA THR A 108 20.62 22.30 -1.28
C THR A 108 19.19 21.84 -1.50
N ILE A 109 19.02 20.82 -2.34
CA ILE A 109 17.72 20.23 -2.64
C ILE A 109 17.29 19.32 -1.48
N ASP A 110 16.08 19.51 -0.97
CA ASP A 110 15.53 18.71 0.13
C ASP A 110 15.33 17.25 -0.28
N PHE A 111 14.71 16.99 -1.44
CA PHE A 111 14.53 15.62 -1.94
C PHE A 111 14.74 15.47 -3.43
N LEU A 112 15.24 14.31 -3.85
CA LEU A 112 15.01 13.76 -5.19
C LEU A 112 14.01 12.63 -5.08
N ILE A 113 12.92 12.70 -5.86
CA ILE A 113 11.98 11.60 -6.00
C ILE A 113 12.17 10.88 -7.33
N LEU A 114 12.06 9.55 -7.27
CA LEU A 114 12.11 8.65 -8.42
C LEU A 114 10.72 8.04 -8.57
N ASN A 115 9.90 8.59 -9.47
CA ASN A 115 8.59 8.08 -9.81
C ASN A 115 8.70 7.10 -10.99
N LYS A 116 7.72 6.20 -11.14
CA LYS A 116 7.60 5.29 -12.29
C LYS A 116 7.66 6.00 -13.66
N GLU A 117 7.29 7.27 -13.74
CA GLU A 117 7.18 8.02 -15.00
C GLU A 117 8.10 9.24 -15.10
N TYR A 118 8.70 9.68 -14.00
CA TYR A 118 9.56 10.86 -13.97
C TYR A 118 10.48 10.83 -12.75
N PHE A 119 11.49 11.69 -12.74
CA PHE A 119 12.25 12.02 -11.54
C PHE A 119 12.35 13.53 -11.44
N ARG A 120 12.38 14.06 -10.22
CA ARG A 120 12.43 15.51 -10.02
C ARG A 120 13.01 15.88 -8.66
N PHE A 121 13.60 17.06 -8.62
CA PHE A 121 13.92 17.72 -7.37
C PHE A 121 12.68 18.30 -6.72
N VAL A 122 12.62 18.17 -5.41
CA VAL A 122 11.54 18.66 -4.56
C VAL A 122 12.16 19.51 -3.47
N GLU A 123 11.62 20.71 -3.33
CA GLU A 123 11.85 21.61 -2.20
C GLU A 123 10.59 21.62 -1.33
N CYS A 124 10.75 21.32 -0.04
CA CYS A 124 9.66 21.37 0.91
C CYS A 124 9.65 22.72 1.61
N LYS A 125 8.65 23.58 1.31
CA LYS A 125 8.52 24.88 1.98
C LYS A 125 7.08 25.20 2.39
N PRO A 126 6.80 25.53 3.67
CA PRO A 126 5.46 25.90 4.09
C PRO A 126 4.97 27.18 3.40
N VAL A 127 3.66 27.27 3.11
CA VAL A 127 3.03 28.43 2.48
C VAL A 127 3.28 29.71 3.28
N SER A 128 3.22 29.63 4.61
CA SER A 128 3.50 30.77 5.50
C SER A 128 4.92 31.33 5.34
N GLU A 129 5.92 30.46 5.09
CA GLU A 129 7.29 30.89 4.84
C GLU A 129 7.43 31.51 3.44
N LEU A 130 6.80 30.93 2.43
CA LEU A 130 6.77 31.47 1.07
C LEU A 130 6.12 32.86 1.04
N GLN A 131 5.02 33.05 1.74
CA GLN A 131 4.36 34.34 1.88
C GLN A 131 5.26 35.39 2.54
N ARG A 132 5.98 35.04 3.61
CA ARG A 132 6.97 35.94 4.22
C ARG A 132 8.10 36.29 3.24
N MET A 133 8.58 35.30 2.48
CA MET A 133 9.68 35.47 1.52
C MET A 133 9.31 36.31 0.30
N LEU A 134 8.03 36.47 -0.04
CA LEU A 134 7.61 37.43 -1.08
C LEU A 134 8.03 38.86 -0.72
N SER A 135 7.96 39.21 0.57
CA SER A 135 8.39 40.52 1.06
C SER A 135 9.92 40.59 1.24
N ASP A 136 10.54 39.57 1.85
CA ASP A 136 11.96 39.62 2.19
C ASP A 136 12.89 39.45 0.97
N LYS A 137 12.41 38.74 -0.07
CA LYS A 137 13.18 38.41 -1.28
C LYS A 137 12.34 38.55 -2.55
N PRO A 138 11.99 39.79 -2.93
CA PRO A 138 11.13 40.06 -4.08
C PRO A 138 11.70 39.48 -5.38
N GLY A 139 10.83 38.80 -6.13
CA GLY A 139 11.18 38.13 -7.38
C GLY A 139 11.82 36.75 -7.25
N LYS A 140 12.07 36.26 -6.02
CA LYS A 140 12.60 34.90 -5.83
C LYS A 140 11.53 33.83 -6.07
N TYR A 141 10.34 34.01 -5.51
CA TYR A 141 9.21 33.08 -5.63
C TYR A 141 7.98 33.77 -6.21
N TYR A 142 7.09 33.01 -6.82
CA TYR A 142 5.74 33.46 -7.14
C TYR A 142 4.73 32.30 -7.04
N LYS A 143 3.43 32.61 -6.88
CA LYS A 143 2.33 31.64 -6.95
C LYS A 143 1.62 31.80 -8.29
N ASP A 144 1.49 30.73 -9.07
CA ASP A 144 0.83 30.77 -10.37
C ASP A 144 -0.71 30.84 -10.23
N LYS A 145 -1.40 30.97 -11.37
CA LYS A 145 -2.86 31.01 -11.43
C LYS A 145 -3.56 29.73 -10.94
N ASN A 146 -2.84 28.61 -10.92
CA ASN A 146 -3.33 27.31 -10.46
C ASN A 146 -3.02 27.09 -8.97
N GLY A 147 -2.41 28.07 -8.30
CA GLY A 147 -2.05 27.98 -6.89
C GLY A 147 -0.74 27.27 -6.61
N ARG A 148 0.10 27.00 -7.62
CA ARG A 148 1.41 26.36 -7.42
C ARG A 148 2.50 27.39 -7.17
N TRP A 149 3.42 27.06 -6.28
CA TRP A 149 4.57 27.89 -5.99
C TRP A 149 5.75 27.56 -6.90
N HIS A 150 6.43 28.60 -7.35
CA HIS A 150 7.54 28.53 -8.29
C HIS A 150 8.80 29.17 -7.74
N PHE A 151 9.95 28.58 -8.08
CA PHE A 151 11.26 29.22 -7.94
C PHE A 151 11.96 29.18 -9.30
N PRO A 152 11.71 30.17 -10.18
CA PRO A 152 12.09 30.08 -11.60
C PRO A 152 13.58 29.85 -11.84
N ALA A 153 14.43 30.48 -11.03
CA ALA A 153 15.87 30.31 -11.15
C ALA A 153 16.31 28.88 -10.80
N ALA A 154 15.67 28.22 -9.83
CA ALA A 154 15.96 26.83 -9.51
C ALA A 154 15.38 25.88 -10.58
N GLU A 155 14.18 26.17 -11.08
CA GLU A 155 13.57 25.43 -12.19
C GLU A 155 14.45 25.45 -13.45
N GLU A 156 14.96 26.63 -13.84
CA GLU A 156 15.88 26.77 -14.96
C GLU A 156 17.20 26.03 -14.70
N SER A 157 17.78 26.19 -13.50
CA SER A 157 19.04 25.53 -13.14
C SER A 157 18.92 24.01 -13.13
N ALA A 158 17.81 23.46 -12.63
CA ALA A 158 17.52 22.03 -12.65
C ALA A 158 17.31 21.52 -14.08
N LYS A 159 16.55 22.27 -14.89
CA LYS A 159 16.29 21.91 -16.29
C LYS A 159 17.57 21.85 -17.12
N ASN A 160 18.54 22.71 -16.84
CA ASN A 160 19.85 22.71 -17.52
C ASN A 160 20.64 21.41 -17.30
N ILE A 161 20.37 20.67 -16.22
CA ILE A 161 20.96 19.35 -15.96
C ILE A 161 19.99 18.20 -16.24
N GLY A 162 18.81 18.50 -16.79
CA GLY A 162 17.79 17.53 -17.20
C GLY A 162 16.86 17.06 -16.08
N PHE A 163 16.74 17.83 -15.00
CA PHE A 163 15.84 17.55 -13.88
C PHE A 163 14.66 18.52 -13.87
N ASP A 164 13.48 18.03 -13.54
CA ASP A 164 12.38 18.90 -13.12
C ASP A 164 12.61 19.36 -11.67
N TYR A 165 12.02 20.51 -11.31
CA TYR A 165 12.04 21.06 -9.95
C TYR A 165 10.63 21.49 -9.57
N VAL A 166 10.21 21.13 -8.35
CA VAL A 166 8.92 21.55 -7.80
C VAL A 166 9.05 21.97 -6.34
N ILE A 167 8.17 22.88 -5.92
CA ILE A 167 7.97 23.22 -4.51
C ILE A 167 6.75 22.47 -4.02
N ILE A 168 6.92 21.75 -2.91
CA ILE A 168 5.85 21.10 -2.17
C ILE A 168 5.64 21.87 -0.86
N THR A 169 4.38 22.17 -0.59
CA THR A 169 3.95 22.94 0.58
C THR A 169 3.09 22.09 1.52
N ASP A 170 2.78 22.64 2.68
CA ASP A 170 1.84 22.03 3.62
C ASP A 170 0.41 21.89 3.05
N GLU A 171 0.05 22.65 2.02
CA GLU A 171 -1.22 22.49 1.28
C GLU A 171 -1.23 21.27 0.35
N ASP A 172 -0.05 20.75 -0.03
CA ASP A 172 0.12 19.61 -0.94
C ASP A 172 0.17 18.25 -0.20
N ILE A 173 0.22 18.29 1.14
CA ILE A 173 0.27 17.11 2.00
C ILE A 173 -1.14 16.58 2.26
N ASN A 174 -1.30 15.27 2.23
CA ASN A 174 -2.58 14.64 2.60
C ASN A 174 -3.01 15.08 4.02
N PRO A 175 -4.18 15.71 4.20
CA PRO A 175 -4.60 16.25 5.49
C PRO A 175 -4.91 15.16 6.52
N ILE A 176 -5.29 13.95 6.09
CA ILE A 176 -5.51 12.79 6.96
C ILE A 176 -4.15 12.29 7.48
N LEU A 177 -3.16 12.17 6.59
CA LEU A 177 -1.79 11.82 6.98
C LEU A 177 -1.24 12.81 8.00
N SER A 178 -1.38 14.12 7.74
CA SER A 178 -0.93 15.15 8.67
C SER A 178 -1.60 15.04 10.05
N GLN A 179 -2.91 14.76 10.10
CA GLN A 179 -3.65 14.58 11.37
C GLN A 179 -3.22 13.32 12.10
N ASN A 180 -3.05 12.21 11.39
CA ASN A 180 -2.62 10.94 11.97
C ASN A 180 -1.21 11.01 12.53
N LEU A 181 -0.32 11.73 11.86
CA LEU A 181 1.02 11.94 12.37
C LEU A 181 1.01 12.90 13.56
N ASP A 182 0.20 13.95 13.57
CA ASP A 182 0.02 14.76 14.78
C ASP A 182 -0.45 13.89 15.97
N TYR A 183 -1.39 12.98 15.72
CA TYR A 183 -1.90 12.01 16.69
C TYR A 183 -0.81 11.04 17.19
N LEU A 184 0.10 10.62 16.31
CA LEU A 184 1.20 9.70 16.64
C LEU A 184 2.47 10.40 17.14
N ARG A 185 2.49 11.74 17.26
CA ARG A 185 3.72 12.52 17.48
C ARG A 185 4.54 12.05 18.68
N ASP A 186 3.89 11.74 19.79
CA ASP A 186 4.59 11.35 21.02
C ASP A 186 5.25 9.97 20.90
N TYR A 187 4.75 9.11 20.01
CA TYR A 187 5.27 7.78 19.77
C TYR A 187 6.53 7.78 18.89
N TYR A 188 6.75 8.83 18.08
CA TYR A 188 7.97 9.01 17.27
C TYR A 188 9.18 9.52 18.05
N LYS A 189 9.02 9.90 19.32
CA LYS A 189 10.13 10.37 20.16
C LYS A 189 11.04 9.20 20.51
N GLU A 190 12.36 9.40 20.44
CA GLU A 190 13.37 8.40 20.89
C GLU A 190 13.16 7.96 22.35
N SER A 191 12.51 8.78 23.17
CA SER A 191 12.17 8.47 24.57
C SER A 191 10.98 7.51 24.74
N SER A 192 10.30 7.13 23.66
CA SER A 192 9.19 6.18 23.70
C SER A 192 9.71 4.78 24.03
N SER A 193 9.29 4.22 25.16
CA SER A 193 9.68 2.87 25.57
C SER A 193 9.13 1.82 24.59
N PRO A 194 9.91 0.78 24.25
CA PRO A 194 9.44 -0.30 23.39
C PRO A 194 8.28 -1.07 24.05
N VAL A 195 7.48 -1.73 23.21
CA VAL A 195 6.44 -2.65 23.67
C VAL A 195 7.10 -3.91 24.24
N LEU A 196 6.50 -4.49 25.28
CA LEU A 196 6.95 -5.78 25.82
C LEU A 196 6.86 -6.86 24.75
N GLU A 197 7.91 -7.67 24.56
CA GLU A 197 7.97 -8.70 23.50
C GLU A 197 6.77 -9.66 23.52
N SER A 198 6.28 -10.03 24.71
CA SER A 198 5.10 -10.90 24.83
C SER A 198 3.82 -10.24 24.29
N ARG A 199 3.65 -8.92 24.50
CA ARG A 199 2.51 -8.16 23.97
C ARG A 199 2.65 -7.90 22.48
N GLU A 200 3.86 -7.59 22.01
CA GLU A 200 4.15 -7.47 20.57
C GLU A 200 3.73 -8.75 19.86
N TYR A 201 4.19 -9.91 20.35
CA TYR A 201 3.83 -11.22 19.79
C TYR A 201 2.31 -11.47 19.78
N GLU A 202 1.63 -11.20 20.90
CA GLU A 202 0.19 -11.40 21.03
C GLU A 202 -0.60 -10.53 20.04
N ILE A 203 -0.29 -9.23 19.97
CA ILE A 203 -0.96 -8.29 19.06
C ILE A 203 -0.75 -8.70 17.60
N ILE A 204 0.48 -9.03 17.22
CA ILE A 204 0.81 -9.46 15.84
C ILE A 204 0.08 -10.76 15.50
N SER A 205 0.03 -11.74 16.42
CA SER A 205 -0.68 -13.01 16.20
C SER A 205 -2.17 -12.78 15.96
N ILE A 206 -2.82 -11.91 16.75
CA ILE A 206 -4.24 -11.58 16.57
C ILE A 206 -4.46 -10.94 15.19
N ILE A 207 -3.59 -10.04 14.77
CA ILE A 207 -3.72 -9.34 13.47
C ILE A 207 -3.46 -10.30 12.31
N ASP A 208 -2.51 -11.24 12.41
CA ASP A 208 -2.26 -12.23 11.36
C ASP A 208 -3.41 -13.24 11.23
N GLU A 209 -4.04 -13.62 12.35
CA GLU A 209 -5.26 -14.43 12.36
C GLU A 209 -6.49 -13.66 11.84
N ASN A 210 -6.52 -12.34 12.02
CA ASN A 210 -7.66 -11.48 11.70
C ASN A 210 -7.23 -10.33 10.79
N ARG A 211 -6.73 -10.66 9.59
CA ARG A 211 -6.20 -9.66 8.64
C ARG A 211 -7.26 -8.60 8.32
N GLY A 212 -6.92 -7.33 8.56
CA GLY A 212 -7.84 -6.21 8.44
C GLY A 212 -8.83 -6.09 9.61
N ILE A 213 -8.45 -6.54 10.81
CA ILE A 213 -9.18 -6.29 12.07
C ILE A 213 -9.24 -4.79 12.35
N SER A 214 -10.38 -4.32 12.85
CA SER A 214 -10.51 -2.91 13.22
C SER A 214 -9.69 -2.58 14.49
N LEU A 215 -9.15 -1.38 14.57
CA LEU A 215 -8.47 -0.86 15.76
C LEU A 215 -9.40 -0.93 16.99
N LYS A 216 -10.70 -0.64 16.79
CA LYS A 216 -11.73 -0.78 17.83
C LYS A 216 -11.82 -2.21 18.35
N SER A 217 -11.88 -3.22 17.48
CA SER A 217 -11.94 -4.62 17.89
C SER A 217 -10.70 -5.03 18.68
N LEU A 218 -9.51 -4.60 18.26
CA LEU A 218 -8.27 -4.93 18.96
C LEU A 218 -8.25 -4.34 20.39
N ILE A 219 -8.72 -3.10 20.55
CA ILE A 219 -8.81 -2.41 21.85
C ILE A 219 -9.95 -2.97 22.72
N GLU A 220 -11.15 -3.12 22.16
CA GLU A 220 -12.36 -3.40 22.93
C GLU A 220 -12.64 -4.90 23.08
N THR A 221 -12.44 -5.68 22.04
CA THR A 221 -12.71 -7.13 22.05
C THR A 221 -11.52 -7.90 22.60
N TYR A 222 -10.32 -7.64 22.08
CA TYR A 222 -9.08 -8.31 22.48
C TYR A 222 -8.34 -7.62 23.63
N LYS A 223 -8.87 -6.50 24.14
CA LYS A 223 -8.37 -5.78 25.33
C LYS A 223 -6.90 -5.34 25.21
N GLN A 224 -6.43 -5.11 24.00
CA GLN A 224 -5.05 -4.68 23.76
C GLN A 224 -4.89 -3.17 24.01
N PRO A 225 -3.80 -2.72 24.66
CA PRO A 225 -3.60 -1.30 24.93
C PRO A 225 -3.37 -0.49 23.65
N ALA A 226 -4.13 0.59 23.46
CA ALA A 226 -3.96 1.50 22.32
C ALA A 226 -2.52 2.04 22.19
N ASP A 227 -1.88 2.34 23.33
CA ASP A 227 -0.51 2.82 23.40
C ASP A 227 0.50 1.84 22.76
N ASP A 228 0.33 0.55 23.02
CA ASP A 228 1.19 -0.50 22.46
C ASP A 228 0.92 -0.65 20.95
N ILE A 229 -0.34 -0.57 20.52
CA ILE A 229 -0.72 -0.61 19.10
C ILE A 229 -0.09 0.57 18.33
N TYR A 230 -0.16 1.79 18.87
CA TYR A 230 0.42 2.97 18.23
C TYR A 230 1.95 2.90 18.11
N LYS A 231 2.64 2.35 19.12
CA LYS A 231 4.08 2.07 19.05
C LYS A 231 4.39 1.04 17.96
N LEU A 232 3.58 0.00 17.82
CA LEU A 232 3.78 -1.01 16.78
C LEU A 232 3.55 -0.44 15.37
N ILE A 233 2.58 0.46 15.19
CA ILE A 233 2.39 1.20 13.92
C ILE A 233 3.63 2.05 13.62
N VAL A 234 4.09 2.85 14.59
CA VAL A 234 5.23 3.76 14.40
C VAL A 234 6.54 3.03 14.15
N SER A 235 6.74 1.86 14.78
CA SER A 235 7.91 1.01 14.55
C SER A 235 7.82 0.15 13.29
N GLY A 236 6.71 0.22 12.54
CA GLY A 236 6.50 -0.57 11.32
C GLY A 236 6.27 -2.05 11.57
N LYS A 237 5.94 -2.45 12.79
CA LYS A 237 5.69 -3.86 13.17
C LYS A 237 4.31 -4.35 12.77
N ILE A 238 3.37 -3.42 12.64
CA ILE A 238 2.04 -3.63 12.08
C ILE A 238 1.73 -2.45 11.16
N PHE A 239 0.83 -2.65 10.21
CA PHE A 239 0.56 -1.69 9.16
C PHE A 239 -0.87 -1.18 9.20
N THR A 240 -1.03 0.11 8.93
CA THR A 240 -2.28 0.74 8.50
C THR A 240 -1.97 1.90 7.57
N ASP A 241 -2.84 2.13 6.59
CA ASP A 241 -2.67 3.24 5.66
C ASP A 241 -3.07 4.56 6.32
N LEU A 242 -2.07 5.29 6.82
CA LEU A 242 -2.23 6.58 7.48
C LEU A 242 -2.79 7.68 6.57
N THR A 243 -2.93 7.45 5.27
CA THR A 243 -3.48 8.41 4.31
C THR A 243 -4.99 8.27 4.09
N LYS A 244 -5.59 7.13 4.46
CA LYS A 244 -6.99 6.79 4.12
C LYS A 244 -8.02 7.11 5.19
N ARG A 245 -7.68 6.90 6.47
CA ARG A 245 -8.63 6.99 7.60
C ARG A 245 -7.98 7.68 8.78
N LYS A 246 -8.76 8.46 9.53
CA LYS A 246 -8.26 9.11 10.75
C LYS A 246 -8.10 8.06 11.84
N LEU A 247 -6.95 8.04 12.51
CA LEU A 247 -6.66 7.12 13.61
C LEU A 247 -7.64 7.28 14.76
N SER A 248 -8.22 8.46 14.95
CA SER A 248 -9.25 8.71 15.96
C SER A 248 -10.58 8.00 15.68
N ASP A 249 -10.80 7.49 14.47
CA ASP A 249 -12.01 6.75 14.08
C ASP A 249 -11.75 5.24 14.15
N HIS A 250 -11.62 4.72 15.38
CA HIS A 250 -11.13 3.37 15.66
C HIS A 250 -11.90 2.26 14.92
N GLU A 251 -13.18 2.48 14.60
CA GLU A 251 -14.03 1.50 13.91
C GLU A 251 -13.68 1.36 12.41
N LYS A 252 -13.14 2.42 11.79
CA LYS A 252 -12.80 2.44 10.36
C LYS A 252 -11.33 2.19 10.07
N VAL A 253 -10.48 2.16 11.09
CA VAL A 253 -9.06 1.88 10.96
C VAL A 253 -8.86 0.37 10.97
N ASN A 254 -8.40 -0.17 9.85
CA ASN A 254 -8.04 -1.58 9.74
C ASN A 254 -6.54 -1.75 9.93
N LEU A 255 -6.15 -2.80 10.64
CA LEU A 255 -4.77 -3.18 10.92
C LEU A 255 -4.40 -4.44 10.15
N TYR A 256 -3.18 -4.46 9.65
CA TYR A 256 -2.61 -5.55 8.85
C TYR A 256 -1.22 -5.92 9.37
N PRO A 257 -0.75 -7.16 9.13
CA PRO A 257 0.62 -7.54 9.49
C PRO A 257 1.66 -6.67 8.77
N ASP A 258 1.41 -6.38 7.49
CA ASP A 258 2.29 -5.59 6.64
C ASP A 258 1.51 -4.85 5.53
N GLN A 259 2.24 -4.01 4.78
CA GLN A 259 1.68 -3.23 3.67
C GLN A 259 1.19 -4.10 2.51
N ASP A 260 1.87 -5.21 2.21
CA ASP A 260 1.51 -6.09 1.10
C ASP A 260 0.16 -6.77 1.38
N THR A 261 -0.09 -7.18 2.62
CA THR A 261 -1.41 -7.68 3.05
C THR A 261 -2.49 -6.60 2.91
N CYS A 262 -2.19 -5.36 3.31
CA CYS A 262 -3.14 -4.25 3.18
C CYS A 262 -3.51 -3.99 1.71
N ILE A 263 -2.52 -3.93 0.82
CA ILE A 263 -2.74 -3.73 -0.63
C ILE A 263 -3.54 -4.90 -1.21
N ALA A 264 -3.20 -6.14 -0.86
CA ALA A 264 -3.94 -7.32 -1.30
C ALA A 264 -5.42 -7.22 -0.91
N MET A 265 -5.68 -6.90 0.35
CA MET A 265 -7.03 -6.77 0.90
C MET A 265 -7.81 -5.63 0.25
N ASP A 266 -7.15 -4.51 -0.05
CA ASP A 266 -7.76 -3.43 -0.82
C ASP A 266 -8.13 -3.87 -2.23
N TRP A 267 -7.29 -4.62 -2.94
CA TRP A 267 -7.62 -5.14 -4.27
C TRP A 267 -8.81 -6.10 -4.27
N ILE A 268 -8.90 -6.92 -3.22
CA ILE A 268 -10.02 -7.82 -2.99
C ILE A 268 -11.29 -7.00 -2.75
N ASN A 269 -11.22 -5.96 -1.91
CA ASN A 269 -12.36 -5.14 -1.52
C ASN A 269 -12.85 -4.19 -2.63
N ILE A 270 -11.94 -3.61 -3.44
CA ILE A 270 -12.28 -2.68 -4.53
C ILE A 270 -13.06 -3.38 -5.65
N ASN A 271 -12.76 -4.67 -5.90
CA ASN A 271 -13.45 -5.47 -6.92
C ASN A 271 -14.63 -6.27 -6.36
N SER A 272 -15.00 -6.04 -5.09
CA SER A 272 -16.27 -6.49 -4.49
C SER A 272 -17.47 -5.70 -5.04
N ASP A 273 -17.48 -5.34 -6.32
CA ASP A 273 -18.73 -5.03 -6.98
C ASP A 273 -19.48 -6.37 -7.05
N PRO A 274 -20.72 -6.50 -6.54
CA PRO A 274 -21.44 -7.76 -6.52
C PRO A 274 -21.60 -8.27 -7.95
N PHE A 275 -20.67 -9.13 -8.38
CA PHE A 275 -20.70 -9.68 -9.72
C PHE A 275 -22.02 -10.45 -9.86
N PRO A 276 -22.84 -10.14 -10.88
CA PRO A 276 -24.12 -10.81 -11.02
C PRO A 276 -23.91 -12.30 -11.32
N LEU A 277 -24.32 -13.11 -10.34
CA LEU A 277 -25.15 -14.30 -10.55
C LEU A 277 -24.75 -15.24 -11.70
N ARG A 278 -23.48 -15.65 -11.79
CA ARG A 278 -23.11 -16.74 -12.73
C ARG A 278 -22.36 -17.94 -12.15
N GLN A 279 -21.98 -17.94 -10.88
CA GLN A 279 -21.41 -19.14 -10.23
C GLN A 279 -22.09 -19.55 -8.93
N PHE A 280 -23.41 -19.35 -8.84
CA PHE A 280 -24.26 -19.88 -7.77
C PHE A 280 -24.25 -21.41 -7.63
N LYS A 281 -23.63 -22.15 -8.57
CA LYS A 281 -23.44 -23.60 -8.43
C LYS A 281 -22.45 -24.00 -7.32
N GLN A 282 -21.68 -23.07 -6.75
CA GLN A 282 -20.70 -23.37 -5.69
C GLN A 282 -21.02 -22.79 -4.31
N PHE A 283 -22.01 -21.91 -4.17
CA PHE A 283 -22.44 -21.47 -2.85
C PHE A 283 -23.38 -22.51 -2.23
N GLN A 284 -22.98 -23.07 -1.09
CA GLN A 284 -23.87 -23.86 -0.25
C GLN A 284 -25.01 -22.96 0.21
N ILE A 285 -26.17 -23.05 -0.43
CA ILE A 285 -27.42 -22.50 0.10
C ILE A 285 -27.63 -23.13 1.48
N LYS A 286 -27.63 -22.30 2.52
CA LYS A 286 -27.83 -22.72 3.91
C LYS A 286 -29.18 -22.28 4.42
N GLU A 287 -29.74 -23.08 5.31
CA GLU A 287 -30.91 -22.71 6.11
C GLU A 287 -30.61 -21.43 6.89
N GLY A 288 -31.58 -20.52 6.99
CA GLY A 288 -31.47 -19.22 7.64
C GLY A 288 -31.06 -18.06 6.73
N MET A 289 -30.66 -18.29 5.47
CA MET A 289 -30.32 -17.19 4.54
C MET A 289 -31.55 -16.36 4.14
N GLU A 290 -31.41 -15.03 4.08
CA GLU A 290 -32.48 -14.11 3.63
C GLU A 290 -32.38 -13.80 2.12
N LEU A 291 -33.54 -13.74 1.47
CA LEU A 291 -33.70 -13.35 0.08
C LEU A 291 -34.91 -12.45 -0.12
N ILE A 292 -34.92 -11.73 -1.24
CA ILE A 292 -36.01 -10.90 -1.73
C ILE A 292 -36.56 -11.54 -2.98
N TRP A 293 -37.84 -11.88 -2.99
CA TRP A 293 -38.55 -12.35 -4.18
C TRP A 293 -39.69 -11.38 -4.48
N ASP A 294 -39.63 -10.73 -5.64
CA ASP A 294 -40.65 -9.75 -6.09
C ASP A 294 -40.94 -8.65 -5.04
N GLY A 295 -39.88 -8.15 -4.40
CA GLY A 295 -39.95 -7.10 -3.38
C GLY A 295 -40.35 -7.59 -1.97
N LYS A 296 -40.67 -8.88 -1.78
CA LYS A 296 -40.99 -9.46 -0.47
C LYS A 296 -39.81 -10.23 0.11
N LYS A 297 -39.62 -10.13 1.42
CA LYS A 297 -38.55 -10.84 2.14
C LYS A 297 -38.95 -12.28 2.45
N TYR A 298 -37.99 -13.17 2.30
CA TYR A 298 -38.09 -14.59 2.62
C TYR A 298 -36.80 -15.09 3.28
N THR A 299 -36.92 -16.16 4.05
CA THR A 299 -35.79 -16.89 4.66
C THR A 299 -35.77 -18.33 4.15
N ILE A 300 -34.60 -18.87 3.84
CA ILE A 300 -34.48 -20.26 3.41
C ILE A 300 -34.65 -21.17 4.63
N LEU A 301 -35.67 -22.00 4.62
CA LEU A 301 -35.99 -22.93 5.71
C LEU A 301 -35.38 -24.31 5.48
N ASN A 302 -35.31 -24.77 4.23
CA ASN A 302 -34.72 -26.05 3.86
C ASN A 302 -34.17 -25.98 2.42
N ASN A 303 -33.00 -26.57 2.20
CA ASN A 303 -32.38 -26.72 0.88
C ASN A 303 -32.33 -28.21 0.50
N GLY A 304 -33.45 -28.73 0.00
CA GLY A 304 -33.57 -30.10 -0.44
C GLY A 304 -32.99 -30.36 -1.83
N THR A 305 -32.83 -31.63 -2.20
CA THR A 305 -32.26 -32.04 -3.49
C THR A 305 -33.20 -31.79 -4.68
N SER A 306 -34.51 -31.72 -4.45
CA SER A 306 -35.54 -31.45 -5.47
C SER A 306 -36.28 -30.13 -5.25
N THR A 307 -36.33 -29.65 -4.01
CA THR A 307 -37.16 -28.52 -3.58
C THR A 307 -36.44 -27.67 -2.54
N ILE A 308 -36.62 -26.35 -2.62
CA ILE A 308 -36.15 -25.38 -1.65
C ILE A 308 -37.38 -24.79 -0.95
N SER A 309 -37.40 -24.85 0.38
CA SER A 309 -38.47 -24.29 1.21
C SER A 309 -38.08 -22.89 1.67
N LEU A 310 -38.95 -21.92 1.43
CA LEU A 310 -38.79 -20.52 1.82
C LEU A 310 -39.86 -20.15 2.84
N LEU A 311 -39.51 -19.33 3.83
CA LEU A 311 -40.43 -18.79 4.83
C LEU A 311 -40.68 -17.32 4.54
N SER A 312 -41.94 -16.91 4.36
CA SER A 312 -42.28 -15.50 4.21
C SER A 312 -42.18 -14.75 5.55
N ALA A 313 -42.20 -13.41 5.50
CA ALA A 313 -42.29 -12.57 6.72
C ALA A 313 -43.52 -12.88 7.61
N ASP A 314 -44.58 -13.45 7.03
CA ASP A 314 -45.79 -13.88 7.75
C ASP A 314 -45.69 -15.32 8.30
N ASN A 315 -44.49 -15.90 8.31
CA ASN A 315 -44.22 -17.30 8.71
C ASN A 315 -44.97 -18.35 7.87
N VAL A 316 -45.28 -18.05 6.62
CA VAL A 316 -45.90 -19.01 5.70
C VAL A 316 -44.81 -19.71 4.88
N PRO A 317 -44.68 -21.04 4.94
CA PRO A 317 -43.72 -21.78 4.12
C PRO A 317 -44.20 -21.88 2.66
N ILE A 318 -43.25 -21.76 1.73
CA ILE A 318 -43.46 -21.89 0.29
C ILE A 318 -42.36 -22.79 -0.27
N ASP A 319 -42.75 -23.86 -0.95
CA ASP A 319 -41.81 -24.75 -1.63
C ASP A 319 -41.66 -24.36 -3.10
N LEU A 320 -40.42 -24.24 -3.55
CA LEU A 320 -40.06 -24.05 -4.96
C LEU A 320 -39.26 -25.27 -5.43
N SER A 321 -39.47 -25.73 -6.66
CA SER A 321 -38.52 -26.66 -7.26
C SER A 321 -37.17 -25.97 -7.44
N VAL A 322 -36.09 -26.74 -7.29
CA VAL A 322 -34.73 -26.22 -7.50
C VAL A 322 -34.61 -25.57 -8.89
N GLU A 323 -35.18 -26.19 -9.93
CA GLU A 323 -35.19 -25.66 -11.30
C GLU A 323 -35.89 -24.29 -11.41
N LEU A 324 -37.02 -24.11 -10.72
CA LEU A 324 -37.79 -22.86 -10.76
C LEU A 324 -37.10 -21.77 -9.94
N PHE A 325 -36.54 -22.14 -8.80
CA PHE A 325 -35.72 -21.26 -7.98
C PHE A 325 -34.51 -20.75 -8.76
N GLU A 326 -33.76 -21.64 -9.41
CA GLU A 326 -32.64 -21.30 -10.29
C GLU A 326 -33.08 -20.39 -11.45
N LYS A 327 -34.23 -20.67 -12.07
CA LYS A 327 -34.79 -19.82 -13.13
C LYS A 327 -35.09 -18.40 -12.64
N TYR A 328 -35.69 -18.26 -11.46
CA TYR A 328 -36.02 -16.95 -10.89
C TYR A 328 -34.81 -16.19 -10.38
N LEU A 329 -33.78 -16.91 -9.91
CA LEU A 329 -32.49 -16.35 -9.56
C LEU A 329 -31.76 -15.82 -10.81
N ASN A 330 -31.71 -16.61 -11.88
CA ASN A 330 -31.09 -16.24 -13.15
C ASN A 330 -31.80 -15.09 -13.87
N SER A 331 -33.11 -14.92 -13.64
CA SER A 331 -33.91 -13.84 -14.22
C SER A 331 -34.04 -12.61 -13.30
N GLU A 332 -33.24 -12.53 -12.23
CA GLU A 332 -33.25 -11.46 -11.20
C GLU A 332 -34.59 -11.22 -10.49
N LYS A 333 -35.53 -12.18 -10.55
CA LYS A 333 -36.80 -12.11 -9.82
C LYS A 333 -36.61 -12.41 -8.33
N ILE A 334 -35.64 -13.27 -8.03
CA ILE A 334 -35.13 -13.53 -6.69
C ILE A 334 -33.75 -12.88 -6.57
N LYS A 335 -33.57 -12.09 -5.51
CA LYS A 335 -32.29 -11.46 -5.13
C LYS A 335 -31.95 -11.91 -3.73
N ILE A 336 -30.83 -12.58 -3.53
CA ILE A 336 -30.37 -12.96 -2.18
C ILE A 336 -29.76 -11.70 -1.52
N SER A 337 -30.00 -11.52 -0.22
CA SER A 337 -29.42 -10.39 0.52
C SER A 337 -27.90 -10.50 0.49
N THR A 338 -27.24 -9.47 -0.06
CA THR A 338 -25.80 -9.38 -0.34
C THR A 338 -24.91 -9.62 0.89
N GLU A 339 -25.43 -9.43 2.10
CA GLU A 339 -24.68 -9.61 3.36
C GLU A 339 -24.21 -11.06 3.59
N ALA A 340 -24.99 -12.07 3.18
CA ALA A 340 -24.64 -13.48 3.38
C ALA A 340 -23.60 -14.00 2.36
N SER A 341 -23.60 -13.44 1.14
CA SER A 341 -22.66 -13.82 0.07
C SER A 341 -21.29 -13.15 0.20
N LEU A 342 -21.23 -11.89 0.65
CA LEU A 342 -19.97 -11.23 0.99
C LEU A 342 -19.29 -11.91 2.18
N GLY A 343 -20.04 -12.22 3.25
CA GLY A 343 -19.46 -12.74 4.50
C GLY A 343 -18.74 -14.10 4.37
N THR A 344 -19.13 -14.95 3.42
CA THR A 344 -18.55 -16.30 3.27
C THR A 344 -17.22 -16.27 2.49
N TYR A 345 -17.11 -15.41 1.48
CA TYR A 345 -15.89 -15.29 0.68
C TYR A 345 -14.91 -14.26 1.25
N GLU A 346 -15.41 -13.16 1.83
CA GLU A 346 -14.60 -12.24 2.63
C GLU A 346 -13.95 -12.99 3.81
N SER A 347 -14.63 -13.96 4.43
CA SER A 347 -14.02 -14.90 5.39
C SER A 347 -12.98 -15.84 4.75
N LEU A 348 -13.20 -16.34 3.54
CA LEU A 348 -12.25 -17.23 2.84
C LEU A 348 -10.96 -16.49 2.45
N VAL A 349 -11.07 -15.22 2.06
CA VAL A 349 -9.94 -14.39 1.70
C VAL A 349 -9.23 -13.82 2.92
N ARG A 350 -9.98 -13.40 3.96
CA ARG A 350 -9.40 -13.04 5.27
C ARG A 350 -8.64 -14.20 5.91
N SER A 351 -9.10 -15.45 5.70
CA SER A 351 -8.42 -16.67 6.16
C SER A 351 -7.35 -17.21 5.21
N MET A 352 -7.13 -16.56 4.06
CA MET A 352 -6.04 -16.92 3.18
C MET A 352 -4.74 -16.39 3.79
N HIS A 353 -4.11 -17.22 4.63
CA HIS A 353 -2.76 -16.98 5.17
C HIS A 353 -1.73 -17.11 4.05
N LEU A 354 -1.70 -16.10 3.17
CA LEU A 354 -0.66 -15.98 2.17
C LEU A 354 0.66 -15.64 2.87
N SER A 355 1.73 -16.29 2.44
CA SER A 355 3.05 -15.84 2.86
C SER A 355 3.31 -14.44 2.31
N PRO A 356 4.07 -13.57 3.01
CA PRO A 356 4.39 -12.22 2.54
C PRO A 356 4.96 -12.22 1.11
N LYS A 357 5.72 -13.26 0.75
CA LYS A 357 6.26 -13.41 -0.61
C LYS A 357 5.20 -13.67 -1.68
N GLN A 358 4.13 -14.40 -1.35
CA GLN A 358 3.04 -14.61 -2.29
C GLN A 358 2.24 -13.33 -2.51
N GLU A 359 1.97 -12.57 -1.46
CA GLU A 359 1.29 -11.27 -1.52
C GLU A 359 2.11 -10.27 -2.33
N GLU A 360 3.40 -10.14 -2.05
CA GLU A 360 4.34 -9.32 -2.81
C GLU A 360 4.26 -9.63 -4.32
N ILE A 361 4.30 -10.91 -4.70
CA ILE A 361 4.26 -11.32 -6.11
C ILE A 361 2.88 -11.03 -6.73
N ALA A 362 1.80 -11.30 -6.00
CA ALA A 362 0.44 -11.05 -6.48
C ALA A 362 0.17 -9.55 -6.67
N ASN A 363 0.58 -8.72 -5.71
CA ASN A 363 0.54 -7.26 -5.79
C ASN A 363 1.32 -6.75 -6.99
N ALA A 364 2.57 -7.19 -7.18
CA ALA A 364 3.38 -6.79 -8.33
C ALA A 364 2.72 -7.18 -9.67
N ARG A 365 2.13 -8.37 -9.76
CA ARG A 365 1.37 -8.80 -10.94
C ARG A 365 0.13 -7.95 -11.17
N MET A 366 -0.57 -7.56 -10.11
CA MET A 366 -1.77 -6.71 -10.18
C MET A 366 -1.42 -5.34 -10.74
N GLU A 367 -0.38 -4.70 -10.21
CA GLU A 367 0.11 -3.41 -10.72
C GLU A 367 0.50 -3.48 -12.21
N MET A 368 1.13 -4.57 -12.65
CA MET A 368 1.50 -4.75 -14.06
C MET A 368 0.29 -4.81 -14.99
N ILE A 369 -0.85 -5.33 -14.54
CA ILE A 369 -2.05 -5.50 -15.37
C ILE A 369 -3.10 -4.41 -15.15
N GLU A 370 -2.92 -3.54 -14.14
CA GLU A 370 -3.87 -2.50 -13.77
C GLU A 370 -4.20 -1.58 -14.95
N HIS A 371 -3.20 -1.17 -15.73
CA HIS A 371 -3.41 -0.37 -16.94
C HIS A 371 -4.35 -1.05 -17.93
N LYS A 372 -4.27 -2.39 -18.09
CA LYS A 372 -5.19 -3.13 -18.96
C LYS A 372 -6.60 -3.18 -18.39
N LEU A 373 -6.75 -3.35 -17.08
CA LEU A 373 -8.05 -3.33 -16.43
C LEU A 373 -8.73 -1.96 -16.61
N LYS A 374 -7.94 -0.87 -16.53
CA LYS A 374 -8.41 0.51 -16.71
C LYS A 374 -8.45 0.99 -18.16
N SER A 375 -8.11 0.13 -19.14
CA SER A 375 -7.98 0.49 -20.56
C SER A 375 -7.05 1.69 -20.82
N LEU A 376 -5.99 1.81 -20.02
CA LEU A 376 -4.94 2.82 -20.10
C LEU A 376 -3.73 2.31 -20.90
N PRO A 377 -2.90 3.21 -21.47
CA PRO A 377 -1.65 2.82 -22.09
C PRO A 377 -0.72 2.13 -21.10
N LYS A 378 0.13 1.23 -21.61
CA LYS A 378 1.14 0.54 -20.81
C LYS A 378 2.14 1.55 -20.23
N PRO A 379 2.33 1.61 -18.90
CA PRO A 379 3.31 2.49 -18.28
C PRO A 379 4.73 2.25 -18.82
N ALA A 380 5.51 3.33 -18.98
CA ALA A 380 6.86 3.28 -19.53
C ALA A 380 7.80 2.35 -18.74
N ILE A 381 7.65 2.31 -17.41
CA ILE A 381 8.43 1.42 -16.53
C ILE A 381 8.25 -0.07 -16.84
N TYR A 382 7.11 -0.46 -17.41
CA TYR A 382 6.87 -1.85 -17.80
C TYR A 382 7.28 -2.13 -19.24
N SER A 383 7.79 -1.15 -19.99
CA SER A 383 8.11 -1.28 -21.43
C SER A 383 8.98 -2.50 -21.73
N THR A 384 9.99 -2.76 -20.90
CA THR A 384 10.91 -3.91 -20.96
C THR A 384 10.24 -5.26 -20.68
N ILE A 385 9.10 -5.27 -19.98
CA ILE A 385 8.34 -6.49 -19.69
C ILE A 385 7.64 -6.98 -20.97
N PRO A 386 7.87 -8.24 -21.40
CA PRO A 386 7.23 -8.78 -22.59
C PRO A 386 5.70 -8.71 -22.52
N THR A 387 5.06 -8.25 -23.60
CA THR A 387 3.58 -8.16 -23.69
C THR A 387 2.91 -9.51 -23.42
N ARG A 388 3.56 -10.63 -23.78
CA ARG A 388 3.07 -11.99 -23.47
C ARG A 388 2.89 -12.23 -21.97
N THR A 389 3.78 -11.68 -21.13
CA THR A 389 3.75 -11.86 -19.67
C THR A 389 2.59 -11.09 -19.06
N ILE A 390 2.41 -9.83 -19.48
CA ILE A 390 1.28 -8.99 -19.06
C ILE A 390 -0.04 -9.62 -19.50
N ASN A 391 -0.12 -10.11 -20.75
CA ASN A 391 -1.30 -10.82 -21.26
C ASN A 391 -1.59 -12.10 -20.49
N HIS A 392 -0.55 -12.84 -20.10
CA HIS A 392 -0.69 -14.05 -19.31
C HIS A 392 -1.28 -13.75 -17.92
N TYR A 393 -0.74 -12.75 -17.20
CA TYR A 393 -1.29 -12.35 -15.90
C TYR A 393 -2.70 -11.78 -16.01
N PHE A 394 -2.98 -10.97 -17.04
CA PHE A 394 -4.33 -10.46 -17.29
C PHE A 394 -5.31 -11.61 -17.56
N LYS A 395 -4.88 -12.65 -18.29
CA LYS A 395 -5.67 -13.86 -18.50
C LYS A 395 -5.92 -14.61 -17.18
N LEU A 396 -4.90 -14.83 -16.36
CA LEU A 396 -5.05 -15.48 -15.05
C LEU A 396 -6.05 -14.72 -14.17
N TYR A 397 -5.95 -13.39 -14.13
CA TYR A 397 -6.89 -12.54 -13.42
C TYR A 397 -8.32 -12.74 -13.95
N LYS A 398 -8.53 -12.63 -15.28
CA LYS A 398 -9.86 -12.76 -15.88
C LYS A 398 -10.45 -14.17 -15.81
N ASP A 399 -9.61 -15.20 -15.80
CA ASP A 399 -10.06 -16.57 -15.65
C ASP A 399 -10.50 -16.84 -14.19
N GLU A 400 -9.74 -16.33 -13.20
CA GLU A 400 -10.13 -16.45 -11.80
C GLU A 400 -11.32 -15.57 -11.44
N GLU A 401 -11.40 -14.34 -11.96
CA GLU A 401 -12.54 -13.44 -11.80
C GLU A 401 -13.85 -14.11 -12.26
N LYS A 402 -13.80 -14.90 -13.35
CA LYS A 402 -14.97 -15.66 -13.79
C LYS A 402 -15.37 -16.77 -12.83
N ILE A 403 -14.41 -17.36 -12.11
CA ILE A 403 -14.60 -18.50 -11.20
C ILE A 403 -15.08 -18.01 -9.83
N SER A 404 -14.25 -17.22 -9.15
CA SER A 404 -14.50 -16.79 -7.78
C SER A 404 -15.20 -15.44 -7.67
N GLY A 405 -15.19 -14.63 -8.73
CA GLY A 405 -15.58 -13.22 -8.69
C GLY A 405 -14.42 -12.28 -8.35
N TYR A 406 -13.25 -12.80 -7.96
CA TYR A 406 -12.12 -12.00 -7.50
C TYR A 406 -10.85 -12.34 -8.27
N GLY A 407 -10.58 -11.57 -9.32
CA GLY A 407 -9.45 -11.85 -10.20
C GLY A 407 -8.08 -11.78 -9.53
N TYR A 408 -7.95 -11.04 -8.41
CA TYR A 408 -6.69 -10.96 -7.65
C TYR A 408 -6.18 -12.34 -7.24
N LEU A 409 -7.06 -13.28 -6.90
CA LEU A 409 -6.64 -14.64 -6.50
C LEU A 409 -5.89 -15.38 -7.61
N GLY A 410 -6.19 -15.08 -8.88
CA GLY A 410 -5.56 -15.73 -10.03
C GLY A 410 -4.11 -15.30 -10.19
N LEU A 411 -3.74 -14.17 -9.57
CA LEU A 411 -2.39 -13.62 -9.59
C LEU A 411 -1.52 -14.20 -8.48
N ILE A 412 -2.08 -14.90 -7.50
CA ILE A 412 -1.33 -15.53 -6.43
C ILE A 412 -0.46 -16.64 -7.03
N PRO A 413 0.87 -16.61 -6.82
CA PRO A 413 1.72 -17.68 -7.31
C PRO A 413 1.38 -18.98 -6.59
N LYS A 414 1.13 -20.03 -7.38
CA LYS A 414 1.05 -21.39 -6.85
C LYS A 414 2.38 -21.73 -6.21
N LEU A 415 2.36 -22.15 -4.95
CA LEU A 415 3.53 -22.74 -4.30
C LEU A 415 3.96 -23.91 -5.19
N LYS A 416 5.20 -23.88 -5.70
CA LYS A 416 5.80 -25.09 -6.25
C LYS A 416 5.82 -26.07 -5.10
N SER A 417 5.08 -27.18 -5.18
CA SER A 417 5.32 -28.27 -4.24
C SER A 417 6.80 -28.60 -4.36
N GLY A 418 7.52 -28.56 -3.23
CA GLY A 418 8.87 -29.10 -3.17
C GLY A 418 8.86 -30.50 -3.77
N ASN A 419 9.98 -30.92 -4.38
CA ASN A 419 10.10 -32.24 -4.99
C ASN A 419 9.50 -33.31 -4.06
N THR A 420 8.36 -33.89 -4.44
CA THR A 420 7.66 -34.93 -3.64
C THR A 420 8.34 -36.28 -3.76
N LYS A 421 9.39 -36.37 -4.58
CA LYS A 421 10.30 -37.51 -4.64
C LYS A 421 11.46 -37.25 -3.69
N SER A 422 11.62 -38.16 -2.74
CA SER A 422 12.76 -38.22 -1.83
C SER A 422 14.07 -38.03 -2.60
N ARG A 423 14.88 -37.06 -2.17
CA ARG A 423 16.19 -36.77 -2.79
C ARG A 423 17.24 -37.83 -2.42
N TYR A 424 17.06 -38.52 -1.29
CA TYR A 424 18.03 -39.45 -0.70
C TYR A 424 17.47 -40.86 -0.46
N GLY A 425 16.21 -41.12 -0.81
CA GLY A 425 15.50 -42.37 -0.55
C GLY A 425 14.60 -42.28 0.69
N SER A 426 13.45 -42.96 0.65
CA SER A 426 12.44 -42.94 1.74
C SER A 426 12.98 -43.43 3.08
N GLU A 427 14.03 -44.25 3.05
CA GLU A 427 14.70 -44.78 4.23
C GLU A 427 15.50 -43.67 4.96
N VAL A 428 16.27 -42.87 4.20
CA VAL A 428 17.04 -41.74 4.73
C VAL A 428 16.11 -40.64 5.24
N ASP A 429 15.02 -40.35 4.52
CA ASP A 429 14.04 -39.36 4.97
C ASP A 429 13.32 -39.80 6.26
N ASN A 430 13.05 -41.10 6.42
CA ASN A 430 12.49 -41.64 7.67
C ASN A 430 13.48 -41.54 8.83
N GLU A 431 14.77 -41.78 8.60
CA GLU A 431 15.78 -41.59 9.64
C GLU A 431 15.92 -40.11 10.05
N ILE A 432 15.91 -39.18 9.08
CA ILE A 432 15.92 -37.74 9.35
C ILE A 432 14.69 -37.33 10.15
N GLN A 433 13.49 -37.78 9.77
CA GLN A 433 12.26 -37.49 10.51
C GLN A 433 12.27 -38.08 11.93
N THR A 434 12.81 -39.30 12.08
CA THR A 434 12.98 -39.94 13.38
C THR A 434 13.97 -39.16 14.25
N PHE A 435 15.07 -38.68 13.67
CA PHE A 435 16.05 -37.84 14.34
C PHE A 435 15.46 -36.51 14.79
N ILE A 436 14.76 -35.78 13.91
CA ILE A 436 14.08 -34.51 14.23
C ILE A 436 13.05 -34.70 15.36
N LYS A 437 12.24 -35.77 15.30
CA LYS A 437 11.25 -36.09 16.35
C LYS A 437 11.88 -36.54 17.66
N SER A 438 13.10 -37.07 17.64
CA SER A 438 13.75 -37.61 18.84
C SER A 438 14.27 -36.54 19.81
N GLN A 439 14.27 -35.25 19.43
CA GLN A 439 14.89 -34.13 20.18
C GLN A 439 16.37 -34.34 20.58
N LYS A 440 17.02 -35.41 20.15
CA LYS A 440 18.43 -35.75 20.49
C LYS A 440 19.46 -34.77 19.89
N GLY A 441 19.05 -33.88 19.00
CA GLY A 441 19.90 -32.87 18.38
C GLY A 441 19.94 -31.52 19.12
N PHE A 442 19.08 -31.30 20.11
CA PHE A 442 19.18 -30.13 20.97
C PHE A 442 20.08 -30.49 22.15
N LEU A 443 21.36 -30.10 22.06
CA LEU A 443 22.18 -29.94 23.25
C LEU A 443 21.49 -28.87 24.11
N SER A 444 20.83 -29.31 25.18
CA SER A 444 20.35 -28.45 26.26
C SER A 444 21.46 -28.29 27.30
N PRO A 445 21.48 -27.14 27.99
CA PRO A 445 22.21 -25.91 27.68
C PRO A 445 23.73 -25.97 27.92
#